data_AF-A0A7S3S2I1-F1
#
_entry.id   AF-A0A7S3S2I1-F1
#
_cell.length_a   1.000
_cell.length_b   1.000
_cell.length_c   1.000
_cell.angle_alpha   90.00
_cell.angle_beta   90.00
_cell.angle_gamma   90.00
#
_symmetry.space_group_name_H-M   'P 1'
#
loop_
_entity.id
_entity.type
_entity.pdbx_description
1 polymer ?
#
loop_
_entity_poly.entity_id
_entity_poly.type
_entity_poly.pdbx_seq_one_letter_code
_entity_poly.pdbx_strand_id
1 'polypeptide(L)'
;MLDELLTSIGEKVSHVVALEVPDAVLTERICGRWVHKESGRSYHVKYAKPKSLPDGDEPSSDNMKDDETGEPLMQRKDDTEEALKSRLEGYHTQTVPILEHYKPVVKKVDANQKPEMVWSTIAATLNIEEAINPHASAAGEAPAAEEAKEEPPAAEEAKEEAPAAE
;
A
#
# COMPACT_ATOMS: atom_id res chain seq x y z
N MET A 1 22.34 -6.95 -22.30
CA MET A 1 21.88 -6.63 -20.92
C MET A 1 21.65 -5.13 -20.80
N LEU A 2 20.80 -4.62 -19.90
CA LEU A 2 20.46 -3.18 -19.82
C LEU A 2 21.70 -2.28 -19.75
N ASP A 3 22.69 -2.66 -18.94
CA ASP A 3 23.92 -1.87 -18.78
C ASP A 3 24.73 -1.75 -20.07
N GLU A 4 24.76 -2.80 -20.89
CA GLU A 4 25.44 -2.78 -22.19
C GLU A 4 24.72 -1.82 -23.15
N LEU A 5 23.39 -1.81 -23.11
CA LEU A 5 22.57 -0.90 -23.92
C LEU A 5 22.79 0.55 -23.49
N LEU A 6 22.73 0.84 -22.18
CA LEU A 6 22.99 2.18 -21.65
C LEU A 6 24.43 2.63 -21.95
N THR A 7 25.40 1.75 -21.78
CA THR A 7 26.82 2.05 -22.09
C THR A 7 27.00 2.38 -23.58
N SER A 8 26.25 1.73 -24.49
CA SER A 8 26.34 2.00 -25.93
C SER A 8 25.88 3.40 -26.33
N ILE A 9 25.01 4.02 -25.51
CA ILE A 9 24.53 5.39 -25.69
C ILE A 9 25.22 6.40 -24.74
N GLY A 10 26.23 5.97 -23.99
CA GLY A 10 26.95 6.83 -23.05
C GLY A 10 26.20 7.13 -21.74
N GLU A 11 25.17 6.35 -21.43
CA GLU A 11 24.37 6.48 -20.22
C GLU A 11 24.67 5.37 -19.19
N LYS A 12 24.18 5.57 -17.96
CA LYS A 12 24.23 4.56 -16.89
C LYS A 12 23.09 4.78 -15.92
N VAL A 13 22.71 3.73 -15.18
CA VAL A 13 21.77 3.85 -14.08
C VAL A 13 22.39 4.72 -12.99
N SER A 14 21.72 5.84 -12.66
CA SER A 14 22.17 6.79 -11.64
C SER A 14 21.61 6.45 -10.26
N HIS A 15 20.35 5.99 -10.20
CA HIS A 15 19.63 5.69 -8.97
C HIS A 15 18.69 4.50 -9.21
N VAL A 16 18.54 3.66 -8.18
CA VAL A 16 17.50 2.62 -8.10
C VAL A 16 16.73 2.84 -6.81
N VAL A 17 15.45 3.19 -6.92
CA VAL A 17 14.58 3.40 -5.74
C VAL A 17 13.83 2.10 -5.46
N ALA A 18 14.11 1.49 -4.32
CA ALA A 18 13.43 0.29 -3.85
C ALA A 18 12.36 0.68 -2.83
N LEU A 19 11.09 0.52 -3.20
CA LEU A 19 9.95 0.79 -2.31
C LEU A 19 9.68 -0.45 -1.45
N GLU A 20 9.98 -0.35 -0.16
CA GLU A 20 9.83 -1.45 0.78
C GLU A 20 8.48 -1.35 1.50
N VAL A 21 7.69 -2.43 1.41
CA VAL A 21 6.40 -2.58 2.12
C VAL A 21 6.32 -4.03 2.60
N PRO A 22 5.88 -4.29 3.84
CA PRO A 22 5.64 -5.65 4.31
C PRO A 22 4.60 -6.38 3.44
N ASP A 23 4.87 -7.63 3.09
CA ASP A 23 3.99 -8.46 2.25
C ASP A 23 2.55 -8.53 2.78
N ALA A 24 2.37 -8.64 4.10
CA ALA A 24 1.04 -8.67 4.72
C ALA A 24 0.23 -7.38 4.46
N VAL A 25 0.91 -6.23 4.48
CA VAL A 25 0.29 -4.92 4.18
C VAL A 25 -0.04 -4.82 2.69
N LEU A 26 0.83 -5.34 1.82
CA LEU A 26 0.56 -5.39 0.38
C LEU A 26 -0.66 -6.27 0.07
N THR A 27 -0.81 -7.41 0.75
CA THR A 27 -1.99 -8.27 0.59
C THR A 27 -3.28 -7.54 0.90
N GLU A 28 -3.34 -6.86 2.05
CA GLU A 28 -4.53 -6.07 2.39
C GLU A 28 -4.80 -4.98 1.35
N ARG A 29 -3.76 -4.23 0.94
CA ARG A 29 -3.88 -3.12 -0.01
C ARG A 29 -4.34 -3.57 -1.40
N ILE A 30 -3.88 -4.72 -1.87
CA ILE A 30 -4.20 -5.24 -3.21
C ILE A 30 -5.59 -5.90 -3.21
N CYS A 31 -5.87 -6.77 -2.25
CA CYS A 31 -7.15 -7.48 -2.17
C CYS A 31 -8.33 -6.54 -1.83
N GLY A 32 -8.06 -5.38 -1.25
CA GLY A 32 -9.07 -4.35 -1.02
C GLY A 32 -9.28 -3.37 -2.18
N ARG A 33 -8.51 -3.46 -3.27
CA ARG A 33 -8.51 -2.46 -4.35
C ARG A 33 -9.63 -2.68 -5.36
N TRP A 34 -10.29 -1.58 -5.72
CA TRP A 34 -11.29 -1.48 -6.77
C TRP A 34 -10.92 -0.35 -7.73
N VAL A 35 -11.14 -0.53 -9.02
CA VAL A 35 -10.71 0.43 -10.04
C VAL A 35 -11.88 0.76 -10.97
N HIS A 36 -12.08 2.05 -11.23
CA HIS A 36 -12.96 2.50 -12.29
C HIS A 36 -12.22 2.39 -13.63
N LYS A 37 -12.66 1.48 -14.50
CA LYS A 37 -11.92 1.10 -15.72
C LYS A 37 -11.65 2.28 -16.67
N GLU A 38 -12.62 3.17 -16.85
CA GLU A 38 -12.54 4.25 -17.85
C GLU A 38 -11.66 5.41 -17.38
N SER A 39 -11.68 5.73 -16.08
CA SER A 39 -10.90 6.84 -15.52
C SER A 39 -9.54 6.43 -14.94
N GLY A 40 -9.38 5.17 -14.54
CA GLY A 40 -8.23 4.68 -13.77
C GLY A 40 -8.27 5.04 -12.27
N ARG A 41 -9.31 5.74 -11.78
CA ARG A 41 -9.46 6.01 -10.35
C ARG A 41 -9.50 4.73 -9.55
N SER A 42 -8.76 4.72 -8.44
CA SER A 42 -8.63 3.57 -7.56
C SER A 42 -9.28 3.88 -6.21
N TYR A 43 -10.07 2.93 -5.74
CA TYR A 43 -10.76 2.94 -4.44
C TYR A 43 -10.26 1.76 -3.62
N HIS A 44 -10.51 1.83 -2.32
CA HIS A 44 -10.19 0.75 -1.40
C HIS A 44 -11.30 0.58 -0.37
N VAL A 45 -11.69 -0.66 -0.11
CA VAL A 45 -12.77 -1.04 0.83
C VAL A 45 -12.60 -0.56 2.29
N LYS A 46 -11.44 0.02 2.64
CA LYS A 46 -11.10 0.49 3.99
C LYS A 46 -10.52 1.90 3.94
N TYR A 47 -9.46 2.09 3.15
CA TYR A 47 -8.66 3.31 3.14
C TYR A 47 -9.19 4.41 2.23
N ALA A 48 -10.00 4.08 1.21
CA ALA A 48 -10.53 5.01 0.22
C ALA A 48 -11.88 4.49 -0.28
N LYS A 49 -12.85 4.40 0.63
CA LYS A 49 -14.17 3.82 0.35
C LYS A 49 -14.94 4.72 -0.63
N PRO A 50 -15.58 4.16 -1.67
CA PRO A 50 -16.53 4.93 -2.47
C PRO A 50 -17.77 5.26 -1.62
N LYS A 51 -18.44 6.36 -1.92
CA LYS A 51 -19.68 6.78 -1.23
C LYS A 51 -20.82 5.77 -1.40
N SER A 52 -20.74 4.93 -2.43
CA SER A 52 -21.73 3.90 -2.72
C SER A 52 -21.65 2.69 -1.78
N LEU A 53 -20.57 2.53 -1.00
CA LEU A 53 -20.36 1.41 -0.07
C LEU A 53 -20.74 1.84 1.36
N PRO A 54 -21.88 1.35 1.90
CA PRO A 54 -22.28 1.62 3.28
C PRO A 54 -21.36 0.94 4.29
N ASP A 55 -21.25 1.51 5.49
CA ASP A 55 -20.47 0.88 6.57
C ASP A 55 -21.10 -0.43 7.02
N GLY A 56 -20.31 -1.52 6.95
CA GLY A 56 -20.72 -2.86 7.34
C GLY A 56 -21.22 -3.75 6.20
N ASP A 57 -21.41 -3.20 4.99
CA ASP A 57 -21.78 -4.00 3.82
C ASP A 57 -20.56 -4.65 3.16
N GLU A 58 -20.77 -5.84 2.59
CA GLU A 58 -19.75 -6.53 1.80
C GLU A 58 -19.61 -5.87 0.41
N PRO A 59 -18.37 -5.65 -0.08
CA PRO A 59 -18.13 -5.02 -1.37
C PRO A 59 -18.57 -5.93 -2.52
N SER A 60 -19.40 -5.40 -3.41
CA SER A 60 -19.97 -6.08 -4.57
C SER A 60 -20.11 -5.11 -5.75
N SER A 61 -20.32 -5.63 -6.96
CA SER A 61 -20.53 -4.80 -8.15
C SER A 61 -21.72 -3.84 -8.05
N ASP A 62 -22.68 -4.13 -7.16
CA ASP A 62 -23.90 -3.33 -6.99
C ASP A 62 -23.68 -2.11 -6.08
N ASN A 63 -22.81 -2.24 -5.07
CA ASN A 63 -22.49 -1.19 -4.08
C ASN A 63 -21.07 -0.60 -4.23
N MET A 64 -20.32 -1.02 -5.25
CA MET A 64 -19.03 -0.43 -5.61
C MET A 64 -19.15 0.36 -6.91
N LYS A 65 -19.41 1.66 -6.80
CA LYS A 65 -19.56 2.59 -7.91
C LYS A 65 -18.59 3.76 -7.77
N ASP A 66 -18.18 4.29 -8.92
CA ASP A 66 -17.33 5.47 -8.96
C ASP A 66 -18.09 6.71 -8.47
N ASP A 67 -17.45 7.50 -7.61
CA ASP A 67 -18.09 8.65 -6.96
C ASP A 67 -18.37 9.83 -7.92
N GLU A 68 -17.71 9.86 -9.07
CA GLU A 68 -17.88 10.92 -10.07
C GLU A 68 -18.84 10.51 -11.18
N THR A 69 -18.72 9.30 -11.72
CA THR A 69 -19.52 8.84 -12.86
C THR A 69 -20.72 7.98 -12.46
N GLY A 70 -20.70 7.38 -11.27
CA GLY A 70 -21.71 6.41 -10.83
C GLY A 70 -21.61 5.05 -11.52
N GLU A 71 -20.57 4.84 -12.35
CA GLU A 71 -20.33 3.58 -13.06
C GLU A 71 -19.76 2.51 -12.13
N PRO A 72 -19.96 1.21 -12.42
CA PRO A 72 -19.47 0.14 -11.57
C PRO A 72 -17.94 0.12 -11.53
N LEU A 73 -17.40 -0.02 -10.32
CA LEU A 73 -16.00 -0.33 -10.11
C LEU A 73 -15.76 -1.81 -10.37
N MET A 74 -14.53 -2.16 -10.73
CA MET A 74 -14.13 -3.55 -10.90
C MET A 74 -12.89 -3.87 -10.07
N GLN A 75 -12.86 -5.08 -9.52
CA GLN A 75 -11.64 -5.67 -9.01
C GLN A 75 -10.93 -6.42 -10.14
N ARG A 76 -9.59 -6.39 -10.16
CA ARG A 76 -8.83 -7.16 -11.13
C ARG A 76 -8.84 -8.64 -10.74
N LYS A 77 -8.80 -9.52 -11.74
CA LYS A 77 -8.77 -10.98 -11.51
C LYS A 77 -7.53 -11.45 -10.72
N ASP A 78 -6.44 -10.67 -10.76
CA ASP A 78 -5.19 -10.94 -10.07
C ASP A 78 -5.09 -10.33 -8.66
N ASP A 79 -6.14 -9.66 -8.18
CA ASP A 79 -6.19 -9.04 -6.85
C ASP A 79 -6.73 -10.01 -5.78
N THR A 80 -6.24 -11.25 -5.79
CA THR A 80 -6.56 -12.30 -4.80
C THR A 80 -5.32 -12.67 -3.99
N GLU A 81 -5.52 -13.18 -2.77
CA GLU A 81 -4.41 -13.60 -1.89
C GLU A 81 -3.52 -14.66 -2.56
N GLU A 82 -4.12 -15.64 -3.22
CA GLU A 82 -3.42 -16.72 -3.91
C GLU A 82 -2.56 -16.19 -5.07
N ALA A 83 -3.14 -15.33 -5.91
CA ALA A 83 -2.43 -14.73 -7.04
C ALA A 83 -1.29 -13.83 -6.55
N LEU A 84 -1.54 -13.04 -5.50
CA LEU A 84 -0.54 -12.15 -4.94
C LEU A 84 0.62 -12.91 -4.30
N LYS A 85 0.36 -14.01 -3.59
CA LYS A 85 1.42 -14.84 -3.00
C LYS A 85 2.41 -15.32 -4.06
N SER A 86 1.92 -15.83 -5.18
CA SER A 86 2.76 -16.26 -6.30
C SER A 86 3.55 -15.09 -6.90
N ARG A 87 2.93 -13.91 -7.01
CA ARG A 87 3.61 -12.70 -7.50
C ARG A 87 4.71 -12.21 -6.56
N LEU A 88 4.47 -12.22 -5.25
CA LEU A 88 5.45 -11.84 -4.24
C LEU A 88 6.63 -12.82 -4.25
N GLU A 89 6.37 -14.12 -4.37
CA GLU A 89 7.43 -15.12 -4.52
C GLU A 89 8.27 -14.86 -5.79
N GLY A 90 7.63 -14.57 -6.92
CA GLY A 90 8.31 -14.17 -8.15
C GLY A 90 9.13 -12.89 -7.98
N TYR A 91 8.60 -11.89 -7.29
CA TYR A 91 9.32 -10.66 -6.97
C TYR A 91 10.57 -10.93 -6.11
N HIS A 92 10.44 -11.69 -5.04
CA HIS A 92 11.55 -12.02 -4.14
C HIS A 92 12.62 -12.88 -4.82
N THR A 93 12.23 -13.78 -5.71
CA THR A 93 13.17 -14.69 -6.40
C THR A 93 13.84 -14.07 -7.62
N GLN A 94 13.15 -13.20 -8.36
CA GLN A 94 13.65 -12.67 -9.64
C GLN A 94 14.02 -11.18 -9.58
N THR A 95 13.31 -10.39 -8.78
CA THR A 95 13.46 -8.93 -8.77
C THR A 95 14.40 -8.45 -7.66
N VAL A 96 14.29 -9.00 -6.46
CA VAL A 96 15.18 -8.62 -5.34
C VAL A 96 16.67 -8.82 -5.65
N PRO A 97 17.12 -9.89 -6.34
CA PRO A 97 18.53 -10.03 -6.70
C PRO A 97 19.07 -8.91 -7.61
N ILE A 98 18.21 -8.21 -8.36
CA ILE A 98 18.61 -7.05 -9.18
C ILE A 98 19.13 -5.91 -8.29
N LEU A 99 18.65 -5.81 -7.04
CA LEU A 99 19.15 -4.81 -6.09
C LEU A 99 20.61 -5.07 -5.69
N GLU A 100 21.06 -6.33 -5.66
CA GLU A 100 22.47 -6.63 -5.41
C GLU A 100 23.36 -6.19 -6.59
N HIS A 101 22.86 -6.32 -7.83
CA HIS A 101 23.57 -5.84 -9.02
C HIS A 101 23.75 -4.31 -9.02
N TYR A 102 22.73 -3.55 -8.60
CA TYR A 102 22.77 -2.08 -8.54
C TYR A 102 23.09 -1.49 -7.17
N LYS A 103 23.59 -2.30 -6.22
CA LYS A 103 23.82 -1.92 -4.82
C LYS A 103 24.45 -0.53 -4.58
N PRO A 104 25.43 -0.04 -5.36
CA PRO A 104 26.01 1.30 -5.15
C PRO A 104 25.03 2.46 -5.36
N VAL A 105 23.98 2.25 -6.16
CA VAL A 105 23.00 3.27 -6.55
C VAL A 105 21.60 2.98 -5.99
N VAL A 106 21.44 1.91 -5.20
CA VAL A 106 20.16 1.56 -4.57
C VAL A 106 19.87 2.46 -3.37
N LYS A 107 18.63 2.92 -3.31
CA LYS A 107 18.06 3.72 -2.22
C LYS A 107 16.75 3.07 -1.81
N LYS A 108 16.71 2.57 -0.58
CA LYS A 108 15.52 1.95 0.00
C LYS A 108 14.64 3.02 0.62
N VAL A 109 13.36 2.99 0.31
CA VAL A 109 12.35 3.93 0.79
C VAL A 109 11.23 3.13 1.41
N ASP A 110 10.87 3.46 2.65
CA ASP A 110 9.70 2.90 3.30
C ASP A 110 8.43 3.42 2.62
N ALA A 111 7.73 2.53 1.93
CA ALA A 111 6.48 2.81 1.22
C ALA A 111 5.24 2.40 2.04
N ASN A 112 5.42 2.06 3.31
CA ASN A 112 4.32 1.86 4.26
C ASN A 112 3.89 3.18 4.94
N GLN A 113 3.94 4.29 4.22
CA GLN A 113 3.58 5.62 4.72
C GLN A 113 2.53 6.27 3.81
N LYS A 114 2.05 7.46 4.20
CA LYS A 114 1.15 8.26 3.37
C LYS A 114 1.84 8.67 2.05
N PRO A 115 1.10 8.77 0.93
CA PRO A 115 1.68 9.08 -0.38
C PRO A 115 2.59 10.33 -0.39
N GLU A 116 2.22 11.37 0.36
CA GLU A 116 2.97 12.63 0.44
C GLU A 116 4.35 12.44 1.10
N MET A 117 4.42 11.58 2.13
CA MET A 117 5.67 11.28 2.83
C MET A 117 6.59 10.41 1.97
N VAL A 118 6.01 9.42 1.28
CA VAL A 118 6.74 8.58 0.34
C VAL A 118 7.30 9.45 -0.80
N TRP A 119 6.49 10.34 -1.37
CA TRP A 119 6.92 11.28 -2.41
C TRP A 119 8.05 12.18 -1.94
N SER A 120 7.90 12.82 -0.77
CA SER A 120 8.93 13.69 -0.20
C SER A 120 10.27 12.94 -0.02
N THR A 121 10.23 11.70 0.45
CA THR A 121 11.42 10.86 0.61
C THR A 121 12.08 10.52 -0.73
N ILE A 122 11.28 10.20 -1.76
CA ILE A 122 11.80 9.92 -3.11
C ILE A 122 12.41 11.17 -3.73
N ALA A 123 11.73 12.32 -3.64
CA ALA A 123 12.21 13.59 -4.17
C ALA A 123 13.55 13.99 -3.53
N ALA A 124 13.65 13.87 -2.20
CA ALA A 124 14.89 14.10 -1.46
C ALA A 124 16.00 13.11 -1.88
N THR A 125 15.65 11.85 -2.14
CA THR A 125 16.60 10.82 -2.59
C THR A 125 17.16 11.09 -3.98
N LEU A 126 16.35 11.67 -4.87
CA LEU A 126 16.69 11.95 -6.26
C LEU A 126 17.19 13.38 -6.48
N ASN A 127 17.30 14.19 -5.42
CA ASN A 127 17.61 15.62 -5.48
C ASN A 127 16.71 16.39 -6.47
N ILE A 128 15.42 16.04 -6.51
CA ILE A 128 14.44 16.77 -7.30
C ILE A 128 13.95 17.93 -6.43
N GLU A 129 14.21 19.17 -6.85
CA GLU A 129 13.59 20.35 -6.22
C GLU A 129 12.07 20.20 -6.27
N GLU A 130 11.35 20.56 -5.20
CA GLU A 130 9.91 20.34 -4.98
C GLU A 130 8.96 21.08 -5.98
N ALA A 131 9.21 21.00 -7.29
CA ALA A 131 8.47 21.75 -8.30
C ALA A 131 7.34 20.96 -8.96
N ILE A 132 7.16 19.66 -8.68
CA ILE A 132 6.09 18.86 -9.29
C ILE A 132 5.52 17.89 -8.26
N ASN A 133 4.57 18.34 -7.45
CA ASN A 133 3.69 17.45 -6.70
C ASN A 133 2.34 17.35 -7.44
N PRO A 134 2.15 16.37 -8.36
CA PRO A 134 0.91 16.25 -9.13
C PRO A 134 -0.30 15.84 -8.27
N HIS A 135 -0.09 15.46 -7.00
CA HIS A 135 -1.16 15.11 -6.05
C HIS A 135 -1.71 16.29 -5.25
N ALA A 136 -1.11 17.49 -5.33
CA ALA A 136 -1.62 18.67 -4.63
C ALA A 136 -2.99 19.16 -5.16
N SER A 137 -3.48 18.65 -6.30
CA SER A 137 -4.72 19.11 -6.93
C SER A 137 -5.95 18.22 -6.71
N ALA A 138 -5.86 17.11 -5.96
CA ALA A 138 -6.98 16.18 -5.82
C ALA A 138 -7.19 15.58 -4.42
N ALA A 139 -6.72 16.24 -3.36
CA ALA A 139 -7.07 15.87 -2.00
C ALA A 139 -8.18 16.79 -1.48
N GLY A 140 -9.44 16.35 -1.63
CA GLY A 140 -10.49 16.78 -0.72
C GLY A 140 -10.12 16.32 0.69
N GLU A 141 -10.18 17.24 1.65
CA GLU A 141 -9.92 16.99 3.07
C GLU A 141 -10.65 15.73 3.56
N ALA A 142 -9.87 14.70 3.91
CA ALA A 142 -10.31 13.64 4.79
C ALA A 142 -9.77 13.95 6.20
N PRO A 143 -10.61 13.90 7.26
CA PRO A 143 -10.20 14.33 8.58
C PRO A 143 -9.18 13.36 9.18
N ALA A 144 -8.26 13.93 9.96
CA ALA A 144 -7.24 13.21 10.71
C ALA A 144 -7.89 12.18 11.64
N ALA A 145 -7.55 10.90 11.46
CA ALA A 145 -7.86 9.86 12.43
C ALA A 145 -6.90 10.01 13.63
N GLU A 146 -7.49 10.29 14.77
CA GLU A 146 -6.90 10.38 16.10
C GLU A 146 -6.32 9.02 16.53
N GLU A 147 -5.10 9.03 17.08
CA GLU A 147 -4.42 7.85 17.61
C GLU A 147 -5.18 7.28 18.83
N ALA A 148 -5.87 6.14 18.64
CA ALA A 148 -6.35 5.34 19.75
C ALA A 148 -5.19 4.48 20.30
N LYS A 149 -4.64 4.88 21.44
CA LYS A 149 -3.82 4.02 22.31
C LYS A 149 -4.74 3.04 23.01
N GLU A 150 -4.59 1.75 22.78
CA GLU A 150 -5.21 0.70 23.59
C GLU A 150 -4.11 -0.06 24.34
N GLU A 151 -4.10 0.10 25.67
CA GLU A 151 -3.30 -0.71 26.60
C GLU A 151 -3.88 -2.13 26.69
N PRO A 152 -3.05 -3.17 26.92
CA PRO A 152 -3.53 -4.54 27.02
C PRO A 152 -4.26 -4.77 28.38
N PRO A 153 -5.33 -5.59 28.42
CA PRO A 153 -6.02 -5.86 29.67
C PRO A 153 -5.21 -6.78 30.58
N ALA A 154 -5.18 -6.42 31.86
CA ALA A 154 -4.57 -7.16 32.95
C ALA A 154 -5.26 -8.52 33.21
N ALA A 155 -4.47 -9.53 33.50
CA ALA A 155 -4.91 -10.86 33.88
C ALA A 155 -5.58 -10.85 35.27
N GLU A 156 -6.77 -11.43 35.37
CA GLU A 156 -7.49 -11.66 36.63
C GLU A 156 -7.13 -13.05 37.18
N GLU A 157 -6.40 -13.08 38.30
CA GLU A 157 -6.07 -14.29 39.04
C GLU A 157 -7.29 -14.81 39.82
N ALA A 158 -7.62 -16.09 39.60
CA ALA A 158 -8.62 -16.82 40.35
C ALA A 158 -8.21 -17.00 41.82
N LYS A 159 -9.10 -16.65 42.76
CA LYS A 159 -9.00 -17.03 44.17
C LYS A 159 -10.02 -18.11 44.51
N GLU A 160 -9.46 -19.21 44.99
CA GLU A 160 -10.09 -20.37 45.59
C GLU A 160 -10.61 -20.01 46.99
N GLU A 161 -11.93 -20.12 47.22
CA GLU A 161 -12.54 -20.05 48.56
C GLU A 161 -12.92 -21.46 49.01
N ALA A 162 -12.28 -21.92 50.10
CA ALA A 162 -12.71 -23.06 50.89
C ALA A 162 -13.71 -22.61 51.97
N PRO A 163 -14.77 -23.36 52.28
CA PRO A 163 -15.53 -23.13 53.50
C PRO A 163 -15.05 -24.03 54.65
N ALA A 164 -14.80 -23.39 55.79
CA ALA A 164 -14.58 -24.02 57.09
C ALA A 164 -15.91 -24.32 57.80
N ALA A 165 -15.82 -25.24 58.76
CA ALA A 165 -16.87 -25.84 59.56
C ALA A 165 -17.69 -24.87 60.43
N GLU A 166 -18.96 -25.25 60.66
CA GLU A 166 -19.53 -25.44 62.01
C GLU A 166 -20.65 -26.50 61.96
#